data_AF-A0A7J5F809-F1
#
_entry.id   AF-A0A7J5F809-F1
#
_cell.length_a   1.000
_cell.length_b   1.000
_cell.length_c   1.000
_cell.angle_alpha   90.00
_cell.angle_beta   90.00
_cell.angle_gamma   90.00
#
_symmetry.space_group_name_H-M   'P 1'
#
loop_
_entity.id
_entity.type
_entity.pdbx_description
1 polymer ?
#
loop_
_entity_poly.entity_id
_entity_poly.type
_entity_poly.pdbx_seq_one_letter_code
_entity_poly.pdbx_strand_id
1 'polypeptide(L)'
;MTNRCEARPDDAVVPALNDLIGSTESMIAALDRGDYDELTMLAGVRQGQVEGLERRRTAPGGSARGGPDVQAAVVRLQERTEELKDRMRERSASIMSAIQALQKRRFYDAGTQRRE
;
A
#
# COMPACT_ATOMS: atom_id res chain seq x y z
N MET A 1 -36.46 5.75 -28.69
CA MET A 1 -36.02 6.30 -27.39
C MET A 1 -34.85 5.45 -26.91
N THR A 2 -33.61 5.86 -27.19
CA THR A 2 -32.40 5.14 -26.77
C THR A 2 -32.07 5.53 -25.33
N ASN A 3 -32.25 4.60 -24.39
CA ASN A 3 -31.75 4.69 -23.02
C ASN A 3 -30.23 4.76 -23.05
N ARG A 4 -29.68 5.98 -22.96
CA ARG A 4 -28.26 6.18 -22.68
C ARG A 4 -28.11 6.06 -21.17
N CYS A 5 -27.74 4.87 -20.69
CA CYS A 5 -27.21 4.71 -19.34
C CYS A 5 -25.88 5.45 -19.27
N GLU A 6 -25.94 6.76 -18.99
CA GLU A 6 -24.79 7.54 -18.60
C GLU A 6 -24.42 7.09 -17.18
N ALA A 7 -23.44 6.18 -17.08
CA ALA A 7 -22.82 5.82 -15.82
C ALA A 7 -22.42 7.11 -15.10
N ARG A 8 -22.94 7.31 -13.89
CA ARG A 8 -22.67 8.54 -13.16
C ARG A 8 -21.19 8.50 -12.74
N PRO A 9 -20.51 9.67 -12.69
CA PRO A 9 -19.11 9.72 -12.26
C PRO A 9 -18.87 9.06 -10.89
N ASP A 10 -19.88 9.00 -10.03
CA ASP A 10 -19.85 8.30 -8.73
C ASP A 10 -19.74 6.77 -8.86
N ASP A 11 -20.27 6.16 -9.92
CA ASP A 11 -20.26 4.70 -10.15
C ASP A 11 -18.84 4.16 -10.37
N ALA A 12 -17.90 5.04 -10.73
CA ALA A 12 -16.52 4.69 -11.09
C ALA A 12 -15.49 5.01 -9.99
N VAL A 13 -15.91 5.67 -8.90
CA VAL A 13 -15.04 6.06 -7.78
C VAL A 13 -14.95 4.94 -6.74
N VAL A 14 -16.08 4.34 -6.35
CA VAL A 14 -16.10 3.24 -5.37
C VAL A 14 -15.28 2.03 -5.86
N PRO A 15 -15.39 1.58 -7.13
CA PRO A 15 -14.53 0.53 -7.65
C PRO A 15 -13.04 0.88 -7.57
N ALA A 16 -12.67 2.11 -7.93
CA ALA A 16 -11.27 2.55 -7.88
C ALA A 16 -10.71 2.60 -6.44
N LEU A 17 -11.56 2.95 -5.45
CA LEU A 17 -11.19 2.87 -4.03
C LEU A 17 -11.06 1.42 -3.57
N ASN A 18 -11.94 0.52 -4.01
CA ASN A 18 -11.84 -0.91 -3.71
C ASN A 18 -10.59 -1.54 -4.32
N ASP A 19 -10.20 -1.13 -5.54
CA ASP A 19 -8.96 -1.56 -6.17
C ASP A 19 -7.71 -1.12 -5.38
N LEU A 20 -7.74 0.09 -4.78
CA LEU A 20 -6.70 0.59 -3.88
C LEU A 20 -6.66 -0.16 -2.54
N ILE A 21 -7.83 -0.55 -2.01
CA ILE A 21 -7.92 -1.38 -0.81
C ILE A 21 -7.28 -2.75 -1.07
N GLY A 22 -7.68 -3.41 -2.16
CA GLY A 22 -7.15 -4.72 -2.53
C GLY A 22 -5.64 -4.72 -2.81
N SER A 23 -5.12 -3.67 -3.45
CA SER A 23 -3.66 -3.54 -3.63
C SER A 23 -2.95 -3.32 -2.29
N THR A 24 -3.53 -2.55 -1.37
CA THR A 24 -2.97 -2.35 -0.02
C THR A 24 -2.97 -3.64 0.80
N GLU A 25 -4.02 -4.45 0.73
CA GLU A 25 -4.07 -5.78 1.35
C GLU A 25 -3.02 -6.73 0.78
N SER A 26 -2.85 -6.71 -0.55
CA SER A 26 -1.82 -7.51 -1.22
C SER A 26 -0.41 -7.09 -0.80
N MET A 27 -0.16 -5.77 -0.63
CA MET A 27 1.12 -5.26 -0.13
C MET A 27 1.39 -5.74 1.30
N ILE A 28 0.38 -5.75 2.18
CA ILE A 28 0.51 -6.28 3.55
C ILE A 28 0.84 -7.77 3.50
N ALA A 29 0.15 -8.56 2.67
CA ALA A 29 0.44 -9.98 2.53
C ALA A 29 1.83 -10.28 1.95
N ALA A 30 2.33 -9.46 1.02
CA ALA A 30 3.69 -9.57 0.50
C ALA A 30 4.72 -9.25 1.59
N LEU A 31 4.47 -8.21 2.38
CA LEU A 31 5.33 -7.81 3.49
C LEU A 31 5.41 -8.87 4.60
N ASP A 32 4.29 -9.49 4.95
CA ASP A 32 4.23 -10.57 5.95
C ASP A 32 5.01 -11.82 5.49
N ARG A 33 4.97 -12.13 4.19
CA ARG A 33 5.78 -13.19 3.57
C ARG A 33 7.26 -12.81 3.41
N GLY A 34 7.60 -11.52 3.52
CA GLY A 34 8.93 -11.01 3.22
C GLY A 34 9.26 -10.99 1.72
N ASP A 35 8.25 -10.98 0.86
CA ASP A 35 8.41 -10.86 -0.59
C ASP A 35 8.52 -9.39 -1.00
N TYR A 36 9.75 -8.87 -1.00
CA TYR A 36 10.03 -7.46 -1.30
C TYR A 36 9.95 -7.13 -2.79
N ASP A 37 10.11 -8.13 -3.66
CA ASP A 37 9.98 -7.97 -5.11
C ASP A 37 8.50 -7.77 -5.45
N GLU A 38 7.62 -8.61 -4.89
CA GLU A 38 6.18 -8.47 -5.01
C GLU A 38 5.69 -7.14 -4.41
N LEU A 39 6.20 -6.76 -3.23
CA LEU A 39 5.88 -5.48 -2.60
C LEU A 39 6.23 -4.27 -3.49
N THR A 40 7.39 -4.32 -4.16
CA THR A 40 7.84 -3.25 -5.06
C THR A 40 6.96 -3.15 -6.31
N MET A 41 6.62 -4.29 -6.90
CA MET A 41 5.69 -4.35 -8.03
C MET A 41 4.32 -3.79 -7.66
N LEU A 42 3.77 -4.19 -6.50
CA LEU A 42 2.48 -3.71 -6.01
C LEU A 42 2.48 -2.21 -5.70
N ALA A 43 3.59 -1.65 -5.23
CA ALA A 43 3.73 -0.21 -5.03
C ALA A 43 3.55 0.57 -6.34
N GLY A 44 4.10 0.06 -7.46
CA GLY A 44 3.91 0.64 -8.79
C GLY A 44 2.46 0.57 -9.26
N VAL A 45 1.78 -0.58 -9.05
CA VAL A 45 0.35 -0.74 -9.35
C VAL A 45 -0.48 0.27 -8.56
N ARG A 46 -0.25 0.36 -7.26
CA ARG A 46 -0.97 1.28 -6.37
C ARG A 46 -0.75 2.74 -6.76
N GLN A 47 0.45 3.12 -7.17
CA GLN A 47 0.70 4.47 -7.68
C GLN A 47 -0.15 4.77 -8.92
N GLY A 48 -0.19 3.87 -9.90
CA GLY A 48 -1.04 4.05 -11.09
C GLY A 48 -2.53 4.15 -10.78
N GLN A 49 -3.01 3.40 -9.78
CA GLN A 49 -4.39 3.49 -9.27
C GLN A 49 -4.69 4.86 -8.64
N VAL A 50 -3.77 5.40 -7.83
CA VAL A 50 -3.90 6.75 -7.22
C VAL A 50 -3.96 7.82 -8.31
N GLU A 51 -3.03 7.80 -9.27
CA GLU A 51 -3.03 8.75 -10.38
C GLU A 51 -4.31 8.67 -11.23
N GLY A 52 -4.85 7.46 -11.41
CA GLY A 52 -6.12 7.23 -12.09
C GLY A 52 -7.31 7.82 -11.34
N LEU A 53 -7.32 7.69 -10.01
CA LEU A 53 -8.36 8.26 -9.14
C LEU A 53 -8.29 9.80 -9.13
N GLU A 54 -7.09 10.39 -9.07
CA GLU A 54 -6.89 11.84 -9.11
C GLU A 54 -7.34 12.46 -10.44
N ARG A 55 -7.05 11.78 -11.56
CA ARG A 55 -7.54 12.20 -12.89
C ARG A 55 -9.07 12.19 -12.98
N ARG A 56 -9.73 11.24 -12.33
CA ARG A 56 -11.21 11.18 -12.28
C ARG A 56 -11.81 12.28 -11.41
N ARG A 57 -11.17 12.61 -10.29
CA ARG A 57 -11.58 13.70 -9.40
C ARG A 57 -11.49 15.07 -10.06
N THR A 58 -10.51 15.28 -10.93
CA THR A 58 -10.22 16.58 -11.57
C THR A 58 -10.99 16.81 -12.88
N ALA A 59 -11.73 15.80 -13.38
CA ALA A 59 -12.51 15.91 -14.60
C ALA A 59 -13.73 16.87 -14.43
N PRO A 60 -14.01 17.74 -15.41
CA PRO A 60 -15.17 18.63 -15.36
C PRO A 60 -16.47 17.81 -15.32
N GLY A 61 -17.32 18.08 -14.33
CA GLY A 61 -18.52 17.27 -14.03
C GLY A 61 -18.34 16.29 -12.86
N GLY A 62 -17.13 16.15 -12.31
CA GLY A 62 -16.83 15.40 -11.10
C GLY A 62 -17.36 16.09 -9.84
N SER A 63 -18.67 16.23 -9.69
CA SER A 63 -19.26 16.51 -8.37
C SER A 63 -19.31 15.19 -7.61
N ALA A 64 -18.16 14.73 -7.12
CA ALA A 64 -18.09 13.70 -6.10
C ALA A 64 -18.60 14.29 -4.78
N ARG A 65 -19.92 14.54 -4.70
CA ARG A 65 -20.58 14.60 -3.39
C ARG A 65 -20.54 13.17 -2.89
N GLY A 66 -19.43 12.84 -2.22
CA GLY A 66 -19.14 11.52 -1.71
C GLY A 66 -20.35 10.98 -0.96
N GLY A 67 -21.05 10.05 -1.60
CA GLY A 67 -22.13 9.31 -0.96
C GLY A 67 -21.58 8.50 0.21
N PRO A 68 -22.45 7.97 1.07
CA PRO A 68 -22.05 7.14 2.21
C PRO A 68 -21.11 5.99 1.82
N ASP A 69 -21.26 5.40 0.62
CA ASP A 69 -20.40 4.32 0.12
C ASP A 69 -18.98 4.78 -0.23
N VAL A 70 -18.84 5.97 -0.82
CA VAL A 70 -17.53 6.57 -1.10
C VAL A 70 -16.82 6.89 0.21
N GLN A 71 -17.54 7.44 1.19
CA GLN A 71 -16.98 7.74 2.50
C GLN A 71 -16.54 6.46 3.22
N ALA A 72 -17.36 5.40 3.19
CA ALA A 72 -17.01 4.12 3.78
C ALA A 72 -15.76 3.50 3.12
N ALA A 73 -15.66 3.56 1.79
CA ALA A 73 -14.48 3.07 1.06
C ALA A 73 -13.22 3.89 1.38
N VAL A 74 -13.33 5.22 1.50
CA VAL A 74 -12.21 6.08 1.92
C VAL A 74 -11.72 5.73 3.33
N VAL A 75 -12.64 5.55 4.29
CA VAL A 75 -12.29 5.17 5.66
C VAL A 75 -11.55 3.83 5.68
N ARG A 76 -12.08 2.81 4.98
CA ARG A 76 -11.40 1.51 4.88
C ARG A 76 -10.01 1.62 4.25
N LEU A 77 -9.87 2.40 3.18
CA LEU A 77 -8.57 2.62 2.55
C LEU A 77 -7.58 3.30 3.50
N GLN A 78 -8.04 4.25 4.31
CA GLN A 78 -7.22 4.90 5.33
C GLN A 78 -6.76 3.89 6.39
N GLU A 79 -7.67 3.10 6.94
CA GLU A 79 -7.37 2.04 7.91
C GLU A 79 -6.32 1.06 7.38
N ARG A 80 -6.52 0.53 6.17
CA ARG A 80 -5.54 -0.39 5.54
C ARG A 80 -4.20 0.28 5.26
N THR A 81 -4.20 1.57 4.90
CA THR A 81 -2.96 2.31 4.64
C THR A 81 -2.16 2.54 5.92
N GLU A 82 -2.82 2.84 7.03
CA GLU A 82 -2.14 2.96 8.33
C GLU A 82 -1.60 1.61 8.81
N GLU A 83 -2.36 0.52 8.65
CA GLU A 83 -1.85 -0.83 8.95
C GLU A 83 -0.60 -1.16 8.13
N LEU A 84 -0.61 -0.87 6.82
CA LEU A 84 0.57 -1.07 5.97
C LEU A 84 1.78 -0.27 6.48
N LYS A 85 1.58 0.99 6.88
CA LYS A 85 2.67 1.82 7.43
C LYS A 85 3.24 1.21 8.71
N ASP A 86 2.38 0.76 9.61
CA ASP A 86 2.82 0.17 10.87
C ASP A 86 3.57 -1.14 10.64
N ARG A 87 3.06 -2.01 9.76
CA ARG A 87 3.78 -3.23 9.33
C ARG A 87 5.13 -2.92 8.70
N MET A 88 5.21 -1.90 7.85
CA MET A 88 6.48 -1.49 7.22
C MET A 88 7.50 -1.02 8.27
N ARG A 89 7.05 -0.28 9.29
CA ARG A 89 7.89 0.15 10.42
C ARG A 89 8.38 -1.03 11.24
N GLU A 90 7.48 -1.94 11.63
CA GLU A 90 7.82 -3.16 12.37
C GLU A 90 8.86 -3.99 11.62
N ARG A 91 8.64 -4.21 10.32
CA ARG A 91 9.56 -5.01 9.51
C ARG A 91 10.92 -4.34 9.34
N SER A 92 10.94 -3.02 9.14
CA SER A 92 12.18 -2.26 9.05
C SER A 92 12.97 -2.33 10.36
N ALA A 93 12.31 -2.20 11.51
CA ALA A 93 12.94 -2.35 12.82
C ALA A 93 13.53 -3.75 13.02
N SER A 94 12.78 -4.79 12.61
CA SER A 94 13.25 -6.18 12.65
C SER A 94 14.50 -6.40 11.80
N ILE A 95 14.52 -5.90 10.55
CA ILE A 95 15.67 -5.99 9.65
C ILE A 95 16.88 -5.27 10.25
N MET A 96 16.70 -4.04 10.76
CA MET A 96 17.80 -3.29 11.38
C MET A 96 18.38 -4.04 12.58
N SER A 97 17.53 -4.61 13.43
CA SER A 97 17.96 -5.42 14.57
C SER A 97 18.76 -6.66 14.12
N ALA A 98 18.29 -7.37 13.09
CA ALA A 98 19.00 -8.51 12.52
C ALA A 98 20.37 -8.13 11.95
N ILE A 99 20.45 -7.01 11.22
CA ILE A 99 21.72 -6.48 10.69
C ILE A 99 22.69 -6.16 11.83
N GLN A 100 22.22 -5.49 12.89
CA GLN A 100 23.05 -5.18 14.05
C GLN A 100 23.55 -6.43 14.78
N ALA A 101 22.71 -7.46 14.89
CA ALA A 101 23.10 -8.75 15.49
C ALA A 101 24.19 -9.45 14.66
N LEU A 102 24.05 -9.47 13.33
CA LEU A 102 25.06 -10.02 12.41
C LEU A 102 26.37 -9.25 12.48
N GLN A 103 26.31 -7.91 12.53
CA GLN A 103 27.50 -7.07 12.68
C GLN A 103 28.24 -7.38 13.99
N LYS A 104 27.54 -7.43 15.13
CA LYS A 104 28.14 -7.77 16.42
C LYS A 104 28.83 -9.14 16.37
N ARG A 105 28.15 -10.16 15.84
CA ARG A 105 28.71 -11.52 15.73
C ARG A 105 30.01 -11.53 14.90
N ARG A 106 30.02 -10.83 13.76
CA ARG A 106 31.23 -10.69 12.94
C ARG A 106 32.39 -10.00 13.68
N PHE A 107 32.11 -9.01 14.52
CA PHE A 107 33.14 -8.37 15.35
C PHE A 107 33.68 -9.29 16.45
N TYR A 108 32.81 -10.09 17.08
CA TYR A 108 33.25 -11.11 18.04
C TYR A 108 34.15 -12.14 17.37
N ASP A 109 33.73 -12.75 16.26
CA ASP A 109 34.49 -13.79 15.56
C ASP A 109 35.86 -13.28 15.08
N ALA A 110 35.94 -12.04 14.57
CA ALA A 110 37.20 -11.42 14.15
C ALA A 110 38.13 -11.02 15.33
N GLY A 111 37.55 -10.74 16.51
CA GLY A 111 38.29 -10.46 17.73
C GLY A 111 38.91 -11.70 18.34
N THR A 112 38.25 -12.86 18.22
CA THR A 112 38.75 -14.16 18.67
C THR A 112 39.88 -14.67 17.78
N GLN A 113 39.76 -14.54 16.45
CA GLN A 113 40.80 -14.95 15.49
C GLN A 113 42.12 -14.17 15.60
N ARG A 114 42.14 -12.98 16.22
CA ARG A 114 43.39 -12.22 16.45
C ARG A 114 44.07 -12.55 17.77
N ARG A 115 43.46 -13.38 18.62
CA ARG A 115 43.97 -13.73 19.95
C ARG A 115 44.47 -15.18 20.06
N GLU A 116 44.36 -15.95 18.99
CA GLU A 116 45.00 -17.27 18.80
C GLU A 116 46.23 -17.11 17.88
#